data_AF-A0A6J8EKS9-F1
#
_entry.id   AF-A0A6J8EKS9-F1
#
_cell.length_a   1.000
_cell.length_b   1.000
_cell.length_c   1.000
_cell.angle_alpha   90.00
_cell.angle_beta   90.00
_cell.angle_gamma   90.00
#
_symmetry.space_group_name_H-M   'P 1'
#
loop_
_entity.id
_entity.type
_entity.pdbx_description
1 polymer ?
#
loop_
_entity_poly.entity_id
_entity_poly.type
_entity_poly.pdbx_seq_one_letter_code
_entity_poly.pdbx_strand_id
1 'polypeptide(L)'
;MTYEREQYDTLSAILISLLYRLELLSLKLVTDFIIFGGYIILTCAVNGISTVDRDVTRQWSMGNEDQLLSYNGRINNHRKYEETIIPGNEFSLKISNVTEKDVNVTYRCRYGFDAVNIFIELNEYNYVNPPTPESTTITYFLEKEMDTINISVYFKRVFPLPNCSVNIDATNFDITDLREHEVDMDVNLSLSLQRRVACSRSLNISCHVARKQYDVGYLKLKDECSFKDKFDAMIILLITLITIGILILILVLVITKRRVSDVRKYQKKDTTCTKDQNQIDNKTESEKNMVLSKAEDSLNRYKEVAECHTRYCKNNLNTEKWTTRGHVIMTRMKSEFTHTFLWSSSPYMQNKEYLVNNRVQHGLICSGLLQSHYTKFIDMKELGKLIRKNEINSSTHMKTTSKQNTTSLQQQPSLENQLPTRMTNLRGNRCSN
;
A
#
# COMPACT_ATOMS: atom_id res chain seq x y z
N MET A 1 21.84 48.28 38.79
CA MET A 1 22.13 46.84 38.58
C MET A 1 21.01 45.91 39.04
N THR A 2 20.08 46.31 39.93
CA THR A 2 18.94 45.47 40.32
C THR A 2 17.81 45.42 39.29
N TYR A 3 17.57 46.53 38.56
CA TYR A 3 16.50 46.64 37.56
C TYR A 3 16.69 45.73 36.33
N GLU A 4 17.93 45.51 35.88
CA GLU A 4 18.20 44.62 34.75
C GLU A 4 17.98 43.15 35.11
N ARG A 5 18.15 42.76 36.37
CA ARG A 5 17.96 41.37 36.82
C ARG A 5 16.49 40.97 36.83
N GLU A 6 15.60 41.87 37.29
CA GLU A 6 14.15 41.64 37.24
C GLU A 6 13.62 41.54 35.80
N GLN A 7 14.14 42.33 34.86
CA GLN A 7 13.75 42.21 33.45
C GLN A 7 14.16 40.87 32.83
N TYR A 8 15.36 40.35 33.15
CA TYR A 8 15.81 39.06 32.67
C TYR A 8 15.00 37.89 33.25
N ASP A 9 14.65 37.95 34.53
CA ASP A 9 13.85 36.89 35.17
C ASP A 9 12.42 36.87 34.61
N THR A 10 11.85 38.05 34.32
CA THR A 10 10.51 38.16 33.71
C THR A 10 10.51 37.67 32.25
N LEU A 11 11.52 38.04 31.46
CA LEU A 11 11.69 37.57 30.08
C LEU A 11 11.98 36.07 30.02
N SER A 12 12.79 35.54 30.94
CA SER A 12 13.08 34.12 31.10
C SER A 12 11.80 33.33 31.41
N ALA A 13 11.00 33.78 32.37
CA ALA A 13 9.73 33.15 32.71
C ALA A 13 8.73 33.20 31.54
N ILE A 14 8.68 34.31 30.80
CA ILE A 14 7.87 34.44 29.59
C ILE A 14 8.38 33.50 28.49
N LEU A 15 9.69 33.41 28.27
CA LEU A 15 10.27 32.51 27.26
C LEU A 15 10.06 31.05 27.63
N ILE A 16 10.25 30.67 28.89
CA ILE A 16 10.01 29.30 29.38
C ILE A 16 8.52 28.97 29.27
N SER A 17 7.62 29.89 29.62
CA SER A 17 6.17 29.71 29.43
C SER A 17 5.78 29.61 27.95
N LEU A 18 6.42 30.39 27.07
CA LEU A 18 6.21 30.31 25.61
C LEU A 18 6.81 29.02 25.01
N LEU A 19 7.93 28.53 25.54
CA LEU A 19 8.58 27.30 25.10
C LEU A 19 7.84 26.05 25.61
N TYR A 20 7.26 26.08 26.81
CA TYR A 20 6.38 25.01 27.32
C TYR A 20 4.99 24.97 26.64
N ARG A 21 4.60 26.05 25.95
CA ARG A 21 3.39 26.07 25.09
C ARG A 21 3.58 25.37 23.75
N LEU A 22 4.79 24.93 23.40
CA LEU A 22 5.02 24.17 22.18
C LEU A 22 4.42 22.77 22.35
N GLU A 23 3.20 22.62 21.80
CA GLU A 23 2.44 21.37 21.63
C GLU A 23 1.73 20.82 22.88
N LEU A 24 0.98 21.68 23.59
CA LEU A 24 0.01 21.26 24.60
C LEU A 24 -1.10 20.36 24.05
N LEU A 25 -1.35 20.37 22.74
CA LEU A 25 -2.35 19.53 22.10
C LEU A 25 -1.74 18.72 20.97
N SER A 26 -2.14 17.46 20.87
CA SER A 26 -1.92 16.63 19.69
C SER A 26 -3.25 16.07 19.19
N LEU A 27 -3.45 16.08 17.89
CA LEU A 27 -4.66 15.58 17.24
C LEU A 27 -4.29 14.47 16.27
N LYS A 28 -4.98 13.34 16.39
CA LYS A 28 -4.67 12.12 15.62
C LYS A 28 -5.95 11.52 15.07
N LEU A 29 -5.88 11.04 13.83
CA LEU A 29 -6.89 10.15 13.26
C LEU A 29 -6.58 8.73 13.74
N VAL A 30 -7.50 8.12 14.50
CA VAL A 30 -7.30 6.78 15.10
C VAL A 30 -7.76 5.68 14.16
N THR A 31 -8.72 5.97 13.28
CA THR A 31 -9.21 4.97 12.33
C THR A 31 -8.22 4.73 11.19
N ASP A 32 -7.85 3.47 11.00
CA ASP A 32 -6.88 3.04 9.97
C ASP A 32 -7.37 3.34 8.55
N PHE A 33 -8.67 3.15 8.28
CA PHE A 33 -9.28 3.39 6.96
C PHE A 33 -10.61 4.12 7.08
N ILE A 34 -10.81 5.05 6.17
CA ILE A 34 -12.04 5.82 5.96
C ILE A 34 -12.90 5.02 4.98
N ILE A 35 -14.07 4.58 5.45
CA ILE A 35 -15.07 3.87 4.66
C ILE A 35 -16.34 4.71 4.66
N PHE A 36 -16.85 5.08 3.49
CA PHE A 36 -18.13 5.79 3.41
C PHE A 36 -19.28 4.95 3.96
N GLY A 37 -20.20 5.59 4.67
CA GLY A 37 -21.23 4.95 5.48
C GLY A 37 -20.72 4.38 6.83
N GLY A 38 -19.41 4.24 7.00
CA GLY A 38 -18.76 3.81 8.23
C GLY A 38 -18.64 4.93 9.27
N TYR A 39 -17.67 4.81 10.17
CA TYR A 39 -17.34 5.85 11.15
C TYR A 39 -15.84 6.15 11.14
N ILE A 40 -15.47 7.38 11.50
CA ILE A 40 -14.09 7.78 11.80
C ILE A 40 -13.99 8.27 13.25
N ILE A 41 -12.82 8.12 13.85
CA ILE A 41 -12.54 8.56 15.21
C ILE A 41 -11.34 9.48 15.19
N LEU A 42 -11.55 10.72 15.65
CA LEU A 42 -10.51 11.70 15.92
C LEU A 42 -10.25 11.72 17.41
N THR A 43 -8.98 11.71 17.82
CA THR A 43 -8.60 11.83 19.22
C THR A 43 -7.71 13.03 19.42
N CYS A 44 -8.08 13.85 20.40
CA CYS A 44 -7.35 15.02 20.83
C CYS A 44 -6.74 14.73 22.22
N ALA A 45 -5.42 14.75 22.30
CA ALA A 45 -4.67 14.52 23.53
C ALA A 45 -4.10 15.84 24.05
N VAL A 46 -4.26 16.09 25.34
CA VAL A 46 -3.77 17.27 26.05
C VAL A 46 -2.46 16.92 26.77
N ASN A 47 -1.34 17.29 26.18
CA ASN A 47 -0.02 17.02 26.74
C ASN A 47 0.21 17.82 28.04
N GLY A 48 0.89 17.21 29.01
CA GLY A 48 1.26 17.88 30.27
C GLY A 48 0.20 17.88 31.37
N ILE A 49 -0.95 17.24 31.17
CA ILE A 49 -1.99 17.06 32.19
C ILE A 49 -2.26 15.56 32.36
N SER A 50 -2.56 15.10 33.58
CA SER A 50 -2.87 13.68 33.85
C SER A 50 -4.34 13.34 33.57
N THR A 51 -5.25 14.30 33.72
CA THR A 51 -6.68 14.13 33.48
C THR A 51 -7.26 15.34 32.77
N VAL A 52 -8.09 15.12 31.76
CA VAL A 52 -8.90 16.18 31.14
C VAL A 52 -9.79 16.81 32.21
N ASP A 53 -9.58 18.10 32.47
CA ASP A 53 -10.38 18.87 33.42
C ASP A 53 -11.77 19.12 32.80
N ARG A 54 -12.81 18.90 33.61
CA ARG A 54 -14.20 19.11 33.19
C ARG A 54 -14.56 20.59 33.13
N ASP A 55 -13.84 21.43 33.88
CA ASP A 55 -14.09 22.87 33.97
C ASP A 55 -13.42 23.64 32.82
N VAL A 56 -12.48 23.02 32.10
CA VAL A 56 -11.87 23.59 30.90
C VAL A 56 -12.76 23.33 29.68
N THR A 57 -12.92 24.37 28.85
CA THR A 57 -13.74 24.30 27.64
C THR A 57 -13.15 23.35 26.61
N ARG A 58 -13.96 22.47 26.05
CA ARG A 58 -13.63 21.54 24.96
C ARG A 58 -14.55 21.81 23.80
N GLN A 59 -13.98 21.88 22.60
CA GLN A 59 -14.74 22.18 21.41
C GLN A 59 -14.21 21.41 20.21
N TRP A 60 -15.13 20.93 19.39
CA TRP A 60 -14.86 20.38 18.07
C TRP A 60 -15.54 21.25 17.01
N SER A 61 -14.79 21.66 15.98
CA SER A 61 -15.34 22.34 14.80
C SER A 61 -14.82 21.74 13.49
N MET A 62 -15.53 22.01 12.40
CA MET A 62 -15.22 21.50 11.06
C MET A 62 -15.33 22.58 9.99
N GLY A 63 -14.47 22.49 8.98
CA GLY A 63 -14.49 23.31 7.78
C GLY A 63 -13.96 24.72 8.00
N ASN A 64 -13.99 25.52 6.94
CA ASN A 64 -13.49 26.90 6.94
C ASN A 64 -14.39 27.86 7.72
N GLU A 65 -15.66 27.52 7.89
CA GLU A 65 -16.65 28.31 8.64
C GLU A 65 -16.65 27.98 10.14
N ASP A 66 -15.74 27.10 10.60
CA ASP A 66 -15.67 26.63 11.98
C ASP A 66 -17.04 26.14 12.50
N GLN A 67 -17.74 25.35 11.67
CA GLN A 67 -19.03 24.77 12.04
C GLN A 67 -18.87 24.00 13.35
N LEU A 68 -19.56 24.45 14.39
CA LEU A 68 -19.51 23.81 15.70
C LEU A 68 -20.09 22.40 15.61
N LEU A 69 -19.34 21.39 16.05
CA LEU A 69 -19.78 20.00 16.10
C LEU A 69 -20.14 19.57 17.53
N SER A 70 -19.27 19.93 18.48
CA SER A 70 -19.45 19.67 19.91
C SER A 70 -18.90 20.80 20.77
N TYR A 71 -19.54 21.06 21.91
CA TYR A 71 -19.06 21.96 22.95
C TYR A 71 -19.28 21.35 24.35
N ASN A 72 -18.21 21.04 25.07
CA ASN A 72 -18.23 20.39 26.38
C ASN A 72 -19.13 19.14 26.43
N GLY A 73 -19.05 18.27 25.40
CA GLY A 73 -19.89 17.09 25.27
C GLY A 73 -21.32 17.33 24.76
N ARG A 74 -21.73 18.59 24.53
CA ARG A 74 -23.01 18.92 23.88
C ARG A 74 -22.83 18.89 22.37
N ILE A 75 -23.51 17.94 21.73
CA ILE A 75 -23.37 17.67 20.30
C ILE A 75 -24.46 18.39 19.50
N ASN A 76 -24.09 19.05 18.40
CA ASN A 76 -25.05 19.73 17.52
C ASN A 76 -25.90 18.77 16.68
N ASN A 77 -25.34 17.61 16.29
CA ASN A 77 -26.06 16.55 15.59
C ASN A 77 -25.75 15.17 16.18
N HIS A 78 -26.57 14.74 17.15
CA HIS A 78 -26.39 13.47 17.87
C HIS A 78 -26.45 12.21 16.99
N ARG A 79 -26.99 12.30 15.77
CA ARG A 79 -26.99 11.16 14.83
C ARG A 79 -25.66 11.03 14.09
N LYS A 80 -24.91 12.13 13.99
CA LYS A 80 -23.68 12.24 13.20
C LYS A 80 -22.44 12.20 14.07
N TYR A 81 -22.47 12.84 15.22
CA TYR A 81 -21.29 13.03 16.08
C TYR A 81 -21.53 12.46 17.48
N GLU A 82 -20.46 11.98 18.09
CA GLU A 82 -20.43 11.49 19.47
C GLU A 82 -19.08 11.90 20.07
N GLU A 83 -19.08 12.63 21.19
CA GLU A 83 -17.87 12.99 21.93
C GLU A 83 -17.73 12.07 23.14
N THR A 84 -16.55 11.47 23.29
CA THR A 84 -16.24 10.60 24.42
C THR A 84 -15.00 11.10 25.13
N ILE A 85 -15.08 11.28 26.45
CA ILE A 85 -13.89 11.54 27.27
C ILE A 85 -13.23 10.20 27.54
N ILE A 86 -11.98 10.07 27.11
CA ILE A 86 -11.19 8.86 27.35
C ILE A 86 -10.47 9.06 28.69
N PRO A 87 -10.46 8.07 29.60
CA PRO A 87 -9.73 8.18 30.86
C PRO A 87 -8.26 8.59 30.62
N GLY A 88 -7.82 9.63 31.30
CA GLY A 88 -6.53 10.25 31.08
C GLY A 88 -6.68 11.66 30.48
N ASN A 89 -5.77 12.02 29.59
CA ASN A 89 -5.64 13.35 29.01
C ASN A 89 -6.22 13.46 27.59
N GLU A 90 -7.12 12.55 27.21
CA GLU A 90 -7.63 12.47 25.84
C GLU A 90 -9.15 12.57 25.78
N PHE A 91 -9.65 13.09 24.67
CA PHE A 91 -11.06 13.04 24.31
C PHE A 91 -11.19 12.83 22.81
N SER A 92 -12.23 12.13 22.41
CA SER A 92 -12.43 11.73 21.01
C SER A 92 -13.75 12.22 20.46
N LEU A 93 -13.75 12.43 19.15
CA LEU A 93 -14.92 12.70 18.34
C LEU A 93 -15.10 11.55 17.36
N LYS A 94 -16.21 10.81 17.51
CA LYS A 94 -16.64 9.80 16.56
C LYS A 94 -17.63 10.42 15.58
N ILE A 95 -17.33 10.32 14.29
CA ILE A 95 -18.17 10.80 13.19
C ILE A 95 -18.75 9.58 12.50
N SER A 96 -20.06 9.37 12.65
CA SER A 96 -20.79 8.22 12.10
C SER A 96 -21.30 8.49 10.68
N ASN A 97 -21.62 7.44 9.93
CA ASN A 97 -22.15 7.51 8.57
C ASN A 97 -21.34 8.47 7.66
N VAL A 98 -20.03 8.25 7.56
CA VAL A 98 -19.08 9.15 6.86
C VAL A 98 -19.47 9.31 5.39
N THR A 99 -19.43 10.54 4.89
CA THR A 99 -19.79 10.93 3.53
C THR A 99 -18.67 11.76 2.89
N GLU A 100 -18.80 12.05 1.60
CA GLU A 100 -17.87 12.94 0.87
C GLU A 100 -17.74 14.34 1.49
N LYS A 101 -18.74 14.80 2.26
CA LYS A 101 -18.68 16.11 2.95
C LYS A 101 -17.82 16.11 4.21
N ASP A 102 -17.54 14.93 4.77
CA ASP A 102 -16.79 14.77 6.01
C ASP A 102 -15.29 14.61 5.77
N VAL A 103 -14.88 14.57 4.50
CA VAL A 103 -13.51 14.32 4.03
C VAL A 103 -13.08 15.48 3.13
N ASN A 104 -11.77 15.63 2.93
CA ASN A 104 -11.14 16.82 2.35
C ASN A 104 -11.54 18.11 3.08
N VAL A 105 -11.73 18.02 4.40
CA VAL A 105 -12.07 19.13 5.29
C VAL A 105 -11.15 19.14 6.50
N THR A 106 -10.95 20.34 7.07
CA THR A 106 -10.18 20.54 8.30
C THR A 106 -11.10 20.37 9.50
N TYR A 107 -10.69 19.51 10.43
CA TYR A 107 -11.28 19.44 11.77
C TYR A 107 -10.37 20.15 12.76
N ARG A 108 -10.98 20.85 13.71
CA ARG A 108 -10.29 21.54 14.78
C ARG A 108 -10.75 21.00 16.12
N CYS A 109 -9.78 20.60 16.93
CA CYS A 109 -9.98 20.36 18.35
C CYS A 109 -9.47 21.56 19.13
N ARG A 110 -10.24 22.02 20.12
CA ARG A 110 -9.86 23.09 21.05
C ARG A 110 -10.04 22.63 22.49
N TYR A 111 -9.06 22.94 23.32
CA TYR A 111 -9.06 22.75 24.77
C TYR A 111 -8.62 24.05 25.45
N GLY A 112 -9.54 24.73 26.13
CA GLY A 112 -9.31 26.07 26.66
C GLY A 112 -9.03 27.09 25.55
N PHE A 113 -7.82 27.66 25.57
CA PHE A 113 -7.36 28.62 24.56
C PHE A 113 -6.54 27.97 23.45
N ASP A 114 -6.10 26.72 23.64
CA ASP A 114 -5.25 26.02 22.70
C ASP A 114 -6.12 25.27 21.68
N ALA A 115 -5.69 25.29 20.43
CA ALA A 115 -6.37 24.61 19.33
C ALA A 115 -5.38 23.94 18.39
N VAL A 116 -5.78 22.80 17.84
CA VAL A 116 -5.02 22.03 16.86
C VAL A 116 -5.95 21.59 15.74
N ASN A 117 -5.42 21.59 14.51
CA ASN A 117 -6.15 21.26 13.30
C ASN A 117 -5.64 19.93 12.71
N ILE A 118 -6.53 19.17 12.08
CA ILE A 118 -6.19 18.02 11.24
C ILE A 118 -6.97 18.12 9.93
N PHE A 119 -6.29 17.95 8.82
CA PHE A 119 -6.93 17.86 7.50
C PHE A 119 -7.13 16.39 7.16
N ILE A 120 -8.39 15.97 6.96
CA ILE A 120 -8.70 14.58 6.58
C ILE A 120 -8.71 14.52 5.06
N GLU A 121 -7.57 14.26 4.46
CA GLU A 121 -7.45 14.04 3.01
C GLU A 121 -7.71 12.57 2.66
N LEU A 122 -8.47 12.30 1.61
CA LEU A 122 -8.56 10.94 1.07
C LEU A 122 -7.33 10.62 0.21
N ASN A 123 -6.65 9.54 0.51
CA ASN A 123 -5.55 9.00 -0.29
C ASN A 123 -5.56 7.47 -0.32
N GLU A 124 -4.68 6.90 -1.14
CA GLU A 124 -4.50 5.44 -1.31
C GLU A 124 -4.18 4.66 -0.04
N TYR A 125 -3.72 5.32 1.01
CA TYR A 125 -3.32 4.68 2.25
C TYR A 125 -4.42 4.70 3.31
N ASN A 126 -5.38 5.62 3.22
CA ASN A 126 -6.36 5.85 4.28
C ASN A 126 -7.82 5.76 3.81
N TYR A 127 -8.10 5.56 2.52
CA TYR A 127 -9.44 5.46 1.97
C TYR A 127 -9.71 4.08 1.41
N VAL A 128 -10.87 3.51 1.71
CA VAL A 128 -11.35 2.26 1.12
C VAL A 128 -12.79 2.44 0.68
N ASN A 129 -13.02 2.32 -0.63
CA ASN A 129 -14.34 2.14 -1.21
C ASN A 129 -14.49 0.70 -1.69
N PRO A 130 -15.12 -0.18 -0.87
CA PRO A 130 -15.25 -1.59 -1.24
C PRO A 130 -16.23 -1.76 -2.40
N PRO A 131 -16.07 -2.82 -3.21
CA PRO A 131 -17.06 -3.17 -4.23
C PRO A 131 -18.40 -3.52 -3.58
N THR A 132 -19.49 -2.96 -4.10
CA THR A 132 -20.86 -3.36 -3.76
C THR A 132 -21.51 -4.10 -4.94
N PRO A 133 -22.56 -4.91 -4.72
CA PRO A 133 -23.27 -5.57 -5.80
C PRO A 133 -23.85 -4.57 -6.83
N GLU A 134 -24.25 -3.39 -6.38
CA GLU A 134 -24.76 -2.32 -7.25
C GLU A 134 -23.66 -1.60 -8.04
N SER A 135 -22.43 -1.58 -7.51
CA SER A 135 -21.28 -0.97 -8.15
C SER A 135 -20.47 -1.97 -8.99
N THR A 136 -20.91 -3.23 -9.10
CA THR A 136 -20.19 -4.27 -9.83
C THR A 136 -21.03 -4.81 -10.97
N THR A 137 -20.51 -4.74 -12.20
CA THR A 137 -21.15 -5.33 -13.38
C THR A 137 -20.29 -6.48 -13.89
N ILE A 138 -20.83 -7.69 -13.91
CA ILE A 138 -20.15 -8.85 -14.50
C ILE A 138 -20.78 -9.14 -15.86
N THR A 139 -19.95 -9.14 -16.89
CA THR A 139 -20.32 -9.48 -18.26
C THR A 139 -19.49 -10.67 -18.71
N TYR A 140 -20.04 -11.51 -19.58
CA TYR A 140 -19.31 -12.62 -20.16
C TYR A 140 -19.71 -12.78 -21.63
N PHE A 141 -18.74 -13.15 -22.46
CA PHE A 141 -18.97 -13.44 -23.88
C PHE A 141 -18.25 -14.71 -24.28
N LEU A 142 -18.94 -15.55 -25.06
CA LEU A 142 -18.40 -16.78 -25.63
C LEU A 142 -17.88 -16.47 -27.04
N GLU A 143 -16.59 -16.59 -27.23
CA GLU A 143 -15.94 -16.45 -28.52
C GLU A 143 -15.88 -17.82 -29.20
N LYS A 144 -16.89 -18.09 -30.03
CA LYS A 144 -17.12 -19.41 -30.63
C LYS A 144 -15.97 -19.89 -31.52
N GLU A 145 -15.24 -18.97 -32.15
CA GLU A 145 -14.16 -19.32 -33.08
C GLU A 145 -12.92 -19.87 -32.35
N MET A 146 -12.65 -19.38 -31.14
CA MET A 146 -11.49 -19.77 -30.34
C MET A 146 -11.82 -20.74 -29.19
N ASP A 147 -13.09 -21.11 -29.04
CA ASP A 147 -13.58 -21.92 -27.92
C ASP A 147 -13.20 -21.30 -26.56
N THR A 148 -13.24 -19.97 -26.47
CA THR A 148 -12.88 -19.19 -25.27
C THR A 148 -14.10 -18.49 -24.67
N ILE A 149 -14.15 -18.43 -23.35
CA ILE A 149 -15.08 -17.62 -22.56
C ILE A 149 -14.29 -16.47 -22.00
N ASN A 150 -14.68 -15.26 -22.37
CA ASN A 150 -14.12 -14.03 -21.83
C ASN A 150 -15.08 -13.48 -20.78
N ILE A 151 -14.61 -13.35 -19.55
CA ILE A 151 -15.36 -12.81 -18.42
C ILE A 151 -14.80 -11.43 -18.11
N SER A 152 -15.62 -10.40 -18.19
CA SER A 152 -15.28 -9.03 -17.83
C SER A 152 -16.00 -8.59 -16.56
N VAL A 153 -15.25 -8.25 -15.52
CA VAL A 153 -15.77 -7.69 -14.27
C VAL A 153 -15.44 -6.22 -14.24
N TYR A 154 -16.48 -5.39 -14.20
CA TYR A 154 -16.37 -3.95 -14.12
C TYR A 154 -16.75 -3.47 -12.73
N PHE A 155 -15.85 -2.73 -12.09
CA PHE A 155 -16.06 -2.09 -10.80
C PHE A 155 -16.22 -0.59 -10.99
N LYS A 156 -17.31 -0.06 -10.44
CA LYS A 156 -17.56 1.37 -10.40
C LYS A 156 -17.00 1.96 -9.11
N ARG A 157 -16.05 2.90 -9.23
CA ARG A 157 -15.48 3.69 -8.11
C ARG A 157 -14.85 2.86 -6.98
N VAL A 158 -14.23 1.72 -7.24
CA VAL A 158 -13.62 0.89 -6.18
C VAL A 158 -12.20 1.36 -5.89
N PHE A 159 -11.86 1.44 -4.60
CA PHE A 159 -10.55 1.94 -4.18
C PHE A 159 -10.09 1.34 -2.84
N PRO A 160 -8.78 1.11 -2.61
CA PRO A 160 -7.73 1.03 -3.64
C PRO A 160 -8.03 -0.08 -4.66
N LEU A 161 -7.23 -0.18 -5.73
CA LEU A 161 -7.42 -1.20 -6.76
C LEU A 161 -7.55 -2.60 -6.12
N PRO A 162 -8.66 -3.31 -6.39
CA PRO A 162 -8.90 -4.61 -5.82
C PRO A 162 -7.93 -5.63 -6.43
N ASN A 163 -7.34 -6.49 -5.60
CA ASN A 163 -6.66 -7.68 -6.08
C ASN A 163 -7.69 -8.80 -6.21
N CYS A 164 -8.05 -9.18 -7.43
CA CYS A 164 -9.12 -10.14 -7.70
C CYS A 164 -8.57 -11.49 -8.14
N SER A 165 -9.19 -12.54 -7.62
CA SER A 165 -8.94 -13.92 -8.00
C SER A 165 -10.25 -14.58 -8.43
N VAL A 166 -10.18 -15.43 -9.45
CA VAL A 166 -11.30 -16.25 -9.88
C VAL A 166 -11.06 -17.67 -9.41
N ASN A 167 -12.02 -18.22 -8.67
CA ASN A 167 -12.00 -19.59 -8.23
C ASN A 167 -12.94 -20.43 -9.09
N ILE A 168 -12.39 -21.46 -9.72
CA ILE A 168 -13.12 -22.45 -10.52
C ILE A 168 -12.85 -23.82 -9.91
N ASP A 169 -13.86 -24.46 -9.31
CA ASP A 169 -13.76 -25.80 -8.71
C ASP A 169 -12.50 -25.99 -7.82
N ALA A 170 -12.25 -25.05 -6.91
CA ALA A 170 -11.10 -25.01 -5.99
C ALA A 170 -9.74 -24.68 -6.62
N THR A 171 -9.67 -24.37 -7.92
CA THR A 171 -8.49 -23.77 -8.54
C THR A 171 -8.61 -22.25 -8.55
N ASN A 172 -7.66 -21.58 -7.89
CA ASN A 172 -7.57 -20.12 -7.87
C ASN A 172 -6.70 -19.63 -9.03
N PHE A 173 -7.25 -18.70 -9.80
CA PHE A 173 -6.55 -17.96 -10.84
C PHE A 173 -6.42 -16.51 -10.40
N ASP A 174 -5.20 -16.02 -10.25
CA ASP A 174 -4.95 -14.60 -10.03
C ASP A 174 -5.22 -13.83 -11.33
N ILE A 175 -6.04 -12.78 -11.25
CA ILE A 175 -6.22 -11.88 -12.37
C ILE A 175 -5.14 -10.80 -12.28
N THR A 176 -4.00 -11.06 -12.91
CA THR A 176 -2.82 -10.16 -12.85
C THR A 176 -2.84 -9.03 -13.86
N ASP A 177 -3.71 -9.07 -14.87
CA ASP A 177 -3.83 -8.01 -15.88
C ASP A 177 -4.97 -7.03 -15.54
N LEU A 178 -4.69 -6.15 -14.57
CA LEU A 178 -5.46 -4.94 -14.32
C LEU A 178 -5.02 -3.85 -15.30
N ARG A 179 -5.87 -3.48 -16.26
CA ARG A 179 -5.67 -2.25 -17.05
C ARG A 179 -6.52 -1.14 -16.45
N GLU A 180 -5.87 -0.13 -15.88
CA GLU A 180 -6.53 1.14 -15.57
C GLU A 180 -6.99 1.78 -16.89
N HIS A 181 -8.27 2.14 -16.97
CA HIS A 181 -8.72 3.14 -17.95
C HIS A 181 -8.75 4.49 -17.25
N GLU A 182 -8.02 5.44 -17.82
CA GLU A 182 -7.59 6.71 -17.21
C GLU A 182 -8.72 7.74 -17.00
N VAL A 183 -9.98 7.33 -17.06
CA VAL A 183 -11.12 8.24 -16.94
C VAL A 183 -12.12 7.60 -15.97
N ASP A 184 -12.17 8.12 -14.74
CA ASP A 184 -13.15 7.84 -13.69
C ASP A 184 -13.02 6.55 -12.85
N MET A 185 -11.87 6.23 -12.23
CA MET A 185 -11.72 5.19 -11.16
C MET A 185 -12.49 3.86 -11.39
N ASP A 186 -12.68 3.49 -12.65
CA ASP A 186 -13.47 2.35 -13.05
C ASP A 186 -12.50 1.26 -13.49
N VAL A 187 -12.64 0.09 -12.90
CA VAL A 187 -11.70 -1.01 -13.11
C VAL A 187 -12.38 -2.09 -13.94
N ASN A 188 -11.84 -2.41 -15.11
CA ASN A 188 -12.29 -3.52 -15.93
C ASN A 188 -11.26 -4.66 -15.88
N LEU A 189 -11.70 -5.82 -15.39
CA LEU A 189 -10.93 -7.04 -15.31
C LEU A 189 -11.42 -8.02 -16.36
N SER A 190 -10.56 -8.45 -17.28
CA SER A 190 -10.90 -9.47 -18.26
C SER A 190 -10.13 -10.77 -18.02
N LEU A 191 -10.83 -11.90 -17.96
CA LEU A 191 -10.25 -13.24 -17.90
C LEU A 191 -10.70 -14.05 -19.12
N SER A 192 -9.77 -14.67 -19.84
CA SER A 192 -10.05 -15.60 -20.95
C SER A 192 -9.82 -17.04 -20.52
N LEU A 193 -10.84 -17.89 -20.64
CA LEU A 193 -10.81 -19.31 -20.27
C LEU A 193 -11.17 -20.18 -21.47
N GLN A 194 -10.49 -21.31 -21.66
CA GLN A 194 -10.94 -22.30 -22.65
C GLN A 194 -12.25 -22.97 -22.20
N ARG A 195 -13.23 -23.09 -23.10
CA ARG A 195 -14.59 -23.60 -22.85
C ARG A 195 -14.59 -24.99 -22.23
N ARG A 196 -13.66 -25.87 -22.61
CA ARG A 196 -13.50 -27.22 -22.05
C ARG A 196 -13.30 -27.24 -20.52
N VAL A 197 -12.77 -26.15 -19.95
CA VAL A 197 -12.54 -26.04 -18.50
C VAL A 197 -13.78 -25.51 -17.76
N ALA A 198 -14.71 -24.84 -18.45
CA ALA A 198 -15.80 -24.10 -17.82
C ALA A 198 -17.14 -24.86 -17.73
N CYS A 199 -17.29 -25.96 -18.48
CA CYS A 199 -18.51 -26.75 -18.48
C CYS A 199 -18.78 -27.40 -17.11
N SER A 200 -19.98 -27.20 -16.55
CA SER A 200 -20.49 -27.74 -15.26
C SER A 200 -19.89 -27.19 -13.96
N ARG A 201 -19.13 -26.09 -14.02
CA ARG A 201 -18.42 -25.54 -12.86
C ARG A 201 -19.07 -24.29 -12.30
N SER A 202 -19.03 -24.13 -10.98
CA SER A 202 -19.39 -22.86 -10.34
C SER A 202 -18.20 -21.92 -10.36
N LEU A 203 -18.39 -20.71 -10.87
CA LEU A 203 -17.37 -19.69 -10.89
C LEU A 203 -17.63 -18.68 -9.78
N ASN A 204 -16.67 -18.56 -8.85
CA ASN A 204 -16.71 -17.58 -7.77
C ASN A 204 -15.62 -16.54 -8.01
N ILE A 205 -15.99 -15.26 -7.95
CA ILE A 205 -15.04 -14.15 -8.08
C ILE A 205 -14.89 -13.49 -6.72
N SER A 206 -13.70 -13.63 -6.15
CA SER A 206 -13.34 -13.01 -4.88
C SER A 206 -12.33 -11.89 -5.10
N CYS A 207 -12.57 -10.73 -4.51
CA CYS A 207 -11.65 -9.60 -4.60
C CYS A 207 -11.21 -9.17 -3.21
N HIS A 208 -9.92 -8.91 -3.07
CA HIS A 208 -9.31 -8.40 -1.86
C HIS A 208 -9.04 -6.90 -2.00
N VAL A 209 -9.60 -6.10 -1.10
CA VAL A 209 -9.32 -4.66 -0.98
C VAL A 209 -8.80 -4.40 0.43
N ALA A 210 -7.64 -3.78 0.55
CA ALA A 210 -7.03 -3.41 1.84
C ALA A 210 -7.01 -4.56 2.87
N ARG A 211 -6.62 -5.77 2.45
CA ARG A 211 -6.56 -7.02 3.25
C ARG A 211 -7.91 -7.62 3.69
N LYS A 212 -9.04 -7.05 3.26
CA LYS A 212 -10.38 -7.66 3.43
C LYS A 212 -10.82 -8.36 2.15
N GLN A 213 -11.38 -9.55 2.28
CA GLN A 213 -11.97 -10.31 1.18
C GLN A 213 -13.43 -9.91 0.99
N TYR A 214 -13.83 -9.67 -0.25
CA TYR A 214 -15.20 -9.40 -0.66
C TYR A 214 -15.59 -10.42 -1.73
N ASP A 215 -16.71 -11.10 -1.51
CA ASP A 215 -17.32 -11.95 -2.53
C ASP A 215 -18.15 -11.07 -3.46
N VAL A 216 -17.67 -10.92 -4.70
CA VAL A 216 -18.18 -9.92 -5.64
C VAL A 216 -19.30 -10.49 -6.51
N GLY A 217 -19.29 -11.80 -6.75
CA GLY A 217 -20.36 -12.44 -7.51
C GLY A 217 -20.20 -13.93 -7.67
N TYR A 218 -21.34 -14.58 -7.84
CA TYR A 218 -21.45 -16.00 -8.17
C TYR A 218 -22.05 -16.14 -9.55
N LEU A 219 -21.30 -16.74 -10.48
CA LEU A 219 -21.77 -16.99 -11.84
C LEU A 219 -22.03 -18.48 -12.02
N LYS A 220 -23.31 -18.84 -12.10
CA LYS A 220 -23.72 -20.18 -12.50
C LYS A 220 -23.83 -20.20 -14.02
N LEU A 221 -22.81 -20.71 -14.70
CA LEU A 221 -22.85 -20.93 -16.13
C LEU A 221 -23.95 -21.95 -16.42
N LYS A 222 -25.09 -21.48 -16.95
CA LYS A 222 -26.23 -22.33 -17.28
C LYS A 222 -25.86 -23.13 -18.53
N ASP A 223 -25.84 -24.45 -18.37
CA ASP A 223 -25.32 -25.41 -19.35
C ASP A 223 -25.95 -25.28 -20.75
N GLU A 224 -25.12 -24.86 -21.71
CA GLU A 224 -25.20 -25.31 -23.11
C GLU A 224 -23.89 -25.98 -23.52
N CYS A 225 -23.32 -26.77 -22.61
CA CYS A 225 -22.31 -27.74 -23.00
C CYS A 225 -23.06 -28.86 -23.73
N SER A 226 -23.15 -28.67 -25.04
CA SER A 226 -23.73 -29.58 -26.01
C SER A 226 -23.50 -31.02 -25.58
N PHE A 227 -24.58 -31.80 -25.51
CA PHE A 227 -24.60 -33.25 -25.23
C PHE A 227 -23.51 -34.02 -26.01
N LYS A 228 -23.09 -33.48 -27.15
CA LYS A 228 -22.02 -33.99 -28.01
C LYS A 228 -20.66 -34.09 -27.30
N ASP A 229 -20.25 -33.13 -26.48
CA ASP A 229 -18.93 -33.16 -25.83
C ASP A 229 -18.86 -34.23 -24.73
N LYS A 230 -19.98 -34.46 -24.03
CA LYS A 230 -20.11 -35.57 -23.08
C LYS A 230 -20.11 -36.93 -23.80
N PHE A 231 -20.72 -36.99 -24.97
CA PHE A 231 -20.77 -38.20 -25.78
C PHE A 231 -19.40 -38.57 -26.35
N ASP A 232 -18.64 -37.59 -26.85
CA ASP A 232 -17.29 -37.79 -27.40
C ASP A 232 -16.30 -38.24 -26.30
N ALA A 233 -16.37 -37.66 -25.09
CA ALA A 233 -15.57 -38.11 -23.95
C ALA A 233 -15.89 -39.55 -23.53
N MET A 234 -17.17 -39.94 -23.57
CA MET A 234 -17.60 -41.31 -23.26
C MET A 234 -17.11 -42.31 -24.31
N ILE A 235 -17.11 -41.94 -25.60
CA ILE A 235 -16.55 -42.76 -26.68
C ILE A 235 -15.04 -42.96 -26.51
N ILE A 236 -14.29 -41.90 -26.18
CA ILE A 236 -12.84 -42.00 -25.97
C ILE A 236 -12.53 -42.94 -24.79
N LEU A 237 -13.30 -42.85 -23.69
CA LEU A 237 -13.16 -43.75 -22.54
C LEU A 237 -13.44 -45.21 -22.92
N LEU A 238 -14.47 -45.45 -23.74
CA LEU A 238 -14.80 -46.79 -24.23
C LEU A 238 -13.67 -47.36 -25.10
N ILE A 239 -13.13 -46.57 -26.03
CA ILE A 239 -12.01 -46.98 -26.89
C ILE A 239 -10.77 -47.30 -26.05
N THR A 240 -10.45 -46.47 -25.05
CA THR A 240 -9.29 -46.72 -24.17
C THR A 240 -9.45 -48.01 -23.38
N LEU A 241 -10.62 -48.28 -22.80
CA LEU A 241 -10.89 -49.54 -22.10
C LEU A 241 -10.76 -50.76 -23.04
N ILE A 242 -11.25 -50.67 -24.27
CA ILE A 242 -11.09 -51.72 -25.28
C ILE A 242 -9.60 -51.94 -25.60
N THR A 243 -8.83 -50.87 -25.81
CA THR A 243 -7.38 -51.00 -26.11
C THR A 243 -6.59 -51.59 -24.95
N ILE A 244 -6.92 -51.25 -23.70
CA ILE A 244 -6.32 -51.86 -22.51
C ILE A 244 -6.65 -53.35 -22.45
N GLY A 245 -7.91 -53.73 -22.73
CA GLY A 245 -8.33 -55.13 -22.80
C GLY A 245 -7.55 -55.93 -23.85
N ILE A 246 -7.35 -55.35 -25.04
CA ILE A 246 -6.55 -55.97 -26.11
C ILE A 246 -5.07 -56.12 -25.69
N LEU A 247 -4.49 -55.09 -25.06
CA LEU A 247 -3.11 -55.14 -24.55
C LEU A 247 -2.93 -56.23 -23.49
N ILE A 248 -3.87 -56.36 -22.56
CA ILE A 248 -3.86 -57.42 -21.55
C ILE A 248 -3.94 -58.80 -22.22
N LEU A 249 -4.80 -58.96 -23.23
CA LEU A 249 -4.92 -60.21 -23.99
C LEU A 249 -3.59 -60.57 -24.69
N ILE A 250 -2.96 -59.60 -25.35
CA ILE A 250 -1.63 -59.77 -25.98
C ILE A 250 -0.58 -60.15 -24.93
N LEU A 251 -0.58 -59.49 -23.77
CA LEU A 251 0.35 -59.78 -22.69
C LEU A 251 0.18 -61.21 -22.17
N VAL A 252 -1.07 -61.66 -21.99
CA VAL A 252 -1.39 -63.04 -21.60
C VAL A 252 -0.89 -64.03 -22.65
N LEU A 253 -1.12 -63.77 -23.94
CA LEU A 253 -0.62 -64.61 -25.04
C LEU A 253 0.90 -64.69 -25.05
N VAL A 254 1.60 -63.58 -24.82
CA VAL A 254 3.06 -63.52 -24.74
C VAL A 254 3.58 -64.28 -23.51
N ILE A 255 2.91 -64.16 -22.36
CA ILE A 255 3.27 -64.88 -21.12
C ILE A 255 3.04 -66.39 -21.28
N THR A 256 1.94 -66.82 -21.90
CA THR A 256 1.70 -68.25 -22.19
C THR A 256 2.73 -68.81 -23.17
N LYS A 257 3.23 -67.98 -24.11
CA LYS A 257 4.30 -68.37 -25.03
C LYS A 257 5.68 -68.42 -24.36
N ARG A 258 5.94 -67.55 -23.37
CA ARG A 258 7.20 -67.52 -22.58
C ARG A 258 7.28 -68.60 -21.50
N ARG A 259 6.16 -69.08 -20.94
CA ARG A 259 6.15 -70.13 -19.91
C ARG A 259 6.64 -71.51 -20.38
N VAL A 260 6.81 -71.72 -21.68
CA VAL A 260 7.39 -72.98 -22.24
C VAL A 260 8.92 -72.89 -22.38
N SER A 261 9.55 -71.71 -22.29
CA SER A 261 10.97 -71.56 -22.64
C SER A 261 11.94 -71.36 -21.48
N ASP A 262 11.55 -70.86 -20.30
CA ASP A 262 12.54 -70.46 -19.30
C ASP A 262 12.19 -70.90 -17.88
N VAL A 263 12.45 -72.18 -17.59
CA VAL A 263 12.86 -72.63 -16.25
C VAL A 263 14.38 -72.74 -16.26
N ARG A 264 15.09 -71.63 -15.96
CA ARG A 264 16.43 -71.65 -15.36
C ARG A 264 16.97 -70.22 -15.08
N LYS A 265 17.47 -70.06 -13.84
CA LYS A 265 18.45 -69.07 -13.31
C LYS A 265 17.94 -67.79 -12.60
N TYR A 266 17.93 -67.91 -11.27
CA TYR A 266 18.73 -67.20 -10.25
C TYR A 266 19.02 -65.67 -10.34
N GLN A 267 18.66 -65.00 -9.21
CA GLN A 267 19.34 -63.97 -8.38
C GLN A 267 20.36 -63.02 -9.06
N LYS A 268 20.42 -61.71 -8.74
CA LYS A 268 20.80 -61.11 -7.43
C LYS A 268 20.81 -59.55 -7.54
N LYS A 269 20.45 -58.84 -6.43
CA LYS A 269 21.01 -57.60 -5.82
C LYS A 269 21.47 -56.39 -6.70
N ASP A 270 21.42 -55.11 -6.31
CA ASP A 270 21.43 -54.44 -5.00
C ASP A 270 21.11 -52.91 -5.14
N THR A 271 20.59 -52.34 -4.04
CA THR A 271 20.76 -50.98 -3.44
C THR A 271 20.71 -49.66 -4.22
N THR A 272 19.79 -48.78 -3.81
CA THR A 272 19.85 -47.31 -3.93
C THR A 272 19.85 -46.64 -2.55
N CYS A 273 20.61 -45.56 -2.45
CA CYS A 273 20.99 -44.84 -1.23
C CYS A 273 20.03 -43.65 -0.99
N THR A 274 19.38 -43.63 0.18
CA THR A 274 18.51 -42.55 0.67
C THR A 274 19.35 -41.41 1.27
N LYS A 275 18.96 -40.16 0.97
CA LYS A 275 19.47 -38.96 1.67
C LYS A 275 18.44 -38.51 2.69
N ASP A 276 18.90 -38.39 3.93
CA ASP A 276 18.18 -37.84 5.07
C ASP A 276 17.97 -36.32 4.93
N GLN A 277 16.82 -35.89 5.40
CA GLN A 277 16.40 -34.50 5.53
C GLN A 277 16.42 -34.17 7.02
N ASN A 278 17.30 -33.26 7.42
CA ASN A 278 17.27 -32.65 8.75
C ASN A 278 16.62 -31.28 8.66
N GLN A 279 15.46 -31.17 9.31
CA GLN A 279 14.71 -29.96 9.58
C GLN A 279 15.18 -29.42 10.94
N ILE A 280 15.67 -28.18 10.97
CA ILE A 280 15.96 -27.45 12.22
C ILE A 280 14.99 -26.28 12.29
N ASP A 281 14.17 -26.30 13.35
CA ASP A 281 13.35 -25.19 13.80
C ASP A 281 14.23 -24.07 14.34
N ASN A 282 13.91 -22.81 14.00
CA ASN A 282 14.21 -21.65 14.84
C ASN A 282 13.31 -20.47 14.46
N LYS A 283 12.30 -20.22 15.31
CA LYS A 283 11.31 -19.16 15.18
C LYS A 283 11.56 -18.11 16.27
N THR A 284 12.62 -17.31 16.14
CA THR A 284 12.80 -16.05 16.93
C THR A 284 13.93 -15.15 16.39
N GLU A 285 14.16 -15.12 15.07
CA GLU A 285 15.24 -14.32 14.45
C GLU A 285 14.77 -13.48 13.24
N SER A 286 13.49 -13.08 13.19
CA SER A 286 12.93 -12.54 11.94
C SER A 286 13.23 -11.06 11.66
N GLU A 287 13.80 -10.29 12.60
CA GLU A 287 14.06 -8.87 12.37
C GLU A 287 15.55 -8.53 12.24
N LYS A 288 16.45 -9.26 12.92
CA LYS A 288 17.90 -9.11 12.71
C LYS A 288 18.39 -9.80 11.43
N ASN A 289 17.74 -10.88 10.99
CA ASN A 289 18.15 -11.60 9.77
C ASN A 289 17.72 -10.91 8.47
N MET A 290 16.80 -9.93 8.48
CA MET A 290 16.36 -9.28 7.24
C MET A 290 17.43 -8.35 6.61
N VAL A 291 18.39 -7.87 7.41
CA VAL A 291 19.43 -6.93 6.95
C VAL A 291 20.66 -7.67 6.42
N LEU A 292 21.07 -8.76 7.07
CA LEU A 292 22.18 -9.60 6.63
C LEU A 292 21.79 -10.53 5.46
N SER A 293 20.57 -11.08 5.48
CA SER A 293 20.10 -12.01 4.43
C SER A 293 20.16 -11.42 3.02
N LYS A 294 19.77 -10.16 2.82
CA LYS A 294 19.73 -9.59 1.45
C LYS A 294 21.10 -9.31 0.84
N ALA A 295 22.12 -9.04 1.67
CA ALA A 295 23.50 -8.90 1.20
C ALA A 295 24.10 -10.28 0.92
N GLU A 296 23.78 -11.25 1.77
CA GLU A 296 24.14 -12.65 1.61
C GLU A 296 23.52 -13.25 0.33
N ASP A 297 22.26 -12.97 0.04
CA ASP A 297 21.57 -13.40 -1.18
C ASP A 297 22.27 -12.89 -2.44
N SER A 298 22.69 -11.62 -2.45
CA SER A 298 23.41 -11.07 -3.59
C SER A 298 24.79 -11.74 -3.76
N LEU A 299 25.48 -12.00 -2.66
CA LEU A 299 26.77 -12.69 -2.68
C LEU A 299 26.62 -14.17 -3.09
N ASN A 300 25.57 -14.84 -2.64
CA ASN A 300 25.26 -16.22 -3.01
C ASN A 300 24.94 -16.31 -4.50
N ARG A 301 24.17 -15.36 -5.04
CA ARG A 301 23.93 -15.27 -6.49
C ARG A 301 25.23 -15.06 -7.28
N TYR A 302 26.17 -14.26 -6.78
CA TYR A 302 27.49 -14.12 -7.39
C TYR A 302 28.24 -15.46 -7.44
N LYS A 303 28.26 -16.18 -6.31
CA LYS A 303 28.88 -17.51 -6.22
C LYS A 303 28.22 -18.51 -7.18
N GLU A 304 26.89 -18.58 -7.20
CA GLU A 304 26.14 -19.47 -8.08
C GLU A 304 26.45 -19.22 -9.56
N VAL A 305 26.53 -17.95 -9.98
CA VAL A 305 26.90 -17.59 -11.35
C VAL A 305 28.33 -18.04 -11.67
N ALA A 306 29.27 -17.83 -10.76
CA ALA A 306 30.65 -18.27 -10.93
C ALA A 306 30.78 -19.80 -10.99
N GLU A 307 30.07 -20.52 -10.11
CA GLU A 307 30.06 -21.99 -10.08
C GLU A 307 29.40 -22.58 -11.34
N CYS A 308 28.25 -22.03 -11.74
CA CYS A 308 27.55 -22.45 -12.95
C CYS A 308 28.44 -22.23 -14.18
N HIS A 309 29.08 -21.06 -14.28
CA HIS A 309 30.01 -20.78 -15.37
C HIS A 309 31.18 -21.78 -15.39
N THR A 310 31.80 -22.05 -14.24
CA THR A 310 32.91 -23.01 -14.12
C THR A 310 32.50 -24.44 -14.54
N ARG A 311 31.25 -24.85 -14.33
CA ARG A 311 30.77 -26.19 -14.70
C ARG A 311 30.50 -26.34 -16.20
N TYR A 312 30.03 -25.28 -16.87
CA TYR A 312 29.52 -25.38 -18.24
C TYR A 312 30.38 -24.66 -19.30
N CYS A 313 31.26 -23.76 -18.89
CA CYS A 313 32.13 -23.00 -19.79
C CYS A 313 33.59 -23.44 -19.65
N LYS A 314 34.30 -23.54 -20.78
CA LYS A 314 35.74 -23.87 -20.79
C LYS A 314 36.66 -22.68 -20.48
N ASN A 315 36.16 -21.46 -20.63
CA ASN A 315 36.94 -20.24 -20.47
C ASN A 315 36.80 -19.71 -19.04
N ASN A 316 37.79 -18.95 -18.58
CA ASN A 316 37.73 -18.32 -17.27
C ASN A 316 36.75 -17.13 -17.26
N LEU A 317 36.19 -16.87 -16.09
CA LEU A 317 35.40 -15.67 -15.82
C LEU A 317 36.32 -14.59 -15.24
N ASN A 318 36.56 -13.53 -16.00
CA ASN A 318 37.38 -12.40 -15.55
C ASN A 318 36.49 -11.32 -14.94
N THR A 319 36.85 -10.88 -13.74
CA THR A 319 36.15 -9.79 -13.04
C THR A 319 36.79 -8.45 -13.45
N GLU A 320 35.99 -7.56 -14.04
CA GLU A 320 36.42 -6.20 -14.33
C GLU A 320 36.62 -5.38 -13.03
N LYS A 321 37.31 -4.24 -13.14
CA LYS A 321 37.51 -3.31 -12.03
C LYS A 321 36.16 -2.92 -11.42
N TRP A 322 36.07 -2.99 -10.10
CA TRP A 322 34.86 -2.63 -9.38
C TRP A 322 34.57 -1.14 -9.53
N THR A 323 33.29 -0.83 -9.66
CA THR A 323 32.77 0.54 -9.73
C THR A 323 31.80 0.76 -8.58
N THR A 324 31.60 2.02 -8.19
CA THR A 324 30.65 2.38 -7.13
C THR A 324 29.53 3.27 -7.67
N ARG A 325 28.30 3.02 -7.22
CA ARG A 325 27.13 3.85 -7.51
C ARG A 325 26.37 4.17 -6.21
N GLY A 326 26.74 5.29 -5.59
CA GLY A 326 26.32 5.60 -4.22
C GLY A 326 26.96 4.62 -3.23
N HIS A 327 26.13 3.95 -2.42
CA HIS A 327 26.58 2.95 -1.45
C HIS A 327 26.69 1.52 -2.03
N VAL A 328 26.53 1.37 -3.34
CA VAL A 328 26.57 0.07 -4.03
C VAL A 328 27.89 -0.15 -4.73
N ILE A 329 28.50 -1.31 -4.49
CA ILE A 329 29.64 -1.83 -5.24
C ILE A 329 29.09 -2.64 -6.40
N MET A 330 29.57 -2.37 -7.60
CA MET A 330 29.20 -3.07 -8.82
C MET A 330 30.45 -3.69 -9.44
N THR A 331 30.33 -4.92 -9.90
CA THR A 331 31.36 -5.53 -10.75
C THR A 331 30.73 -6.21 -11.95
N ARG A 332 31.45 -6.17 -13.07
CA ARG A 332 31.09 -6.90 -14.27
C ARG A 332 32.01 -8.10 -14.41
N MET A 333 31.42 -9.27 -14.54
CA MET A 333 32.11 -10.51 -14.84
C MET A 333 31.99 -10.76 -16.34
N LYS A 334 33.12 -10.92 -17.03
CA LYS A 334 33.16 -11.21 -18.46
C LYS A 334 33.89 -12.52 -18.70
N SER A 335 33.26 -13.38 -19.50
CA SER A 335 33.95 -14.48 -20.15
C SER A 335 34.45 -14.01 -21.51
N GLU A 336 35.55 -14.57 -21.98
CA GLU A 336 36.27 -14.12 -23.17
C GLU A 336 35.40 -14.04 -24.44
N PHE A 337 34.37 -14.89 -24.57
CA PHE A 337 33.61 -15.01 -25.83
C PHE A 337 32.08 -15.03 -25.74
N THR A 338 31.47 -15.28 -24.57
CA THR A 338 30.04 -15.68 -24.56
C THR A 338 29.15 -14.99 -23.54
N HIS A 339 29.69 -14.58 -22.39
CA HIS A 339 28.83 -14.13 -21.28
C HIS A 339 29.36 -12.88 -20.59
N THR A 340 28.46 -11.96 -20.33
CA THR A 340 28.68 -10.80 -19.48
C THR A 340 27.63 -10.79 -18.39
N PHE A 341 28.07 -10.82 -17.14
CA PHE A 341 27.19 -10.76 -15.97
C PHE A 341 27.49 -9.50 -15.19
N LEU A 342 26.44 -8.79 -14.79
CA LEU A 342 26.55 -7.63 -13.91
C LEU A 342 26.11 -8.03 -12.50
N TRP A 343 26.98 -7.80 -11.52
CA TRP A 343 26.67 -8.00 -10.11
C TRP A 343 26.69 -6.68 -9.35
N SER A 344 25.81 -6.56 -8.36
CA SER A 344 25.73 -5.43 -7.44
C SER A 344 25.61 -5.89 -6.00
N SER A 345 26.30 -5.22 -5.07
CA SER A 345 26.26 -5.54 -3.64
C SER A 345 24.91 -5.28 -2.96
N SER A 346 23.96 -4.65 -3.67
CA SER A 346 22.60 -4.40 -3.21
C SER A 346 21.59 -4.80 -4.30
N PRO A 347 20.43 -5.38 -3.94
CA PRO A 347 19.37 -5.69 -4.89
C PRO A 347 18.69 -4.44 -5.45
N TYR A 348 18.10 -4.58 -6.63
CA TYR A 348 17.24 -3.56 -7.22
C TYR A 348 15.83 -3.62 -6.60
N MET A 349 15.21 -2.45 -6.45
CA MET A 349 13.78 -2.33 -6.20
C MET A 349 13.00 -2.29 -7.53
N GLN A 350 11.67 -2.30 -7.47
CA GLN A 350 10.80 -2.24 -8.66
C GLN A 350 11.06 -0.99 -9.53
N ASN A 351 11.46 0.12 -8.91
CA ASN A 351 11.80 1.37 -9.60
C ASN A 351 13.21 1.40 -10.23
N LYS A 352 13.93 0.27 -10.25
CA LYS A 352 15.33 0.14 -10.72
C LYS A 352 16.37 0.93 -9.91
N GLU A 353 16.03 1.40 -8.72
CA GLU A 353 16.99 1.94 -7.76
C GLU A 353 17.53 0.85 -6.83
N TYR A 354 18.66 1.13 -6.16
CA TYR A 354 19.22 0.21 -5.19
C TYR A 354 18.62 0.40 -3.80
N LEU A 355 18.22 -0.70 -3.18
CA LEU A 355 17.60 -0.71 -1.85
C LEU A 355 18.46 0.00 -0.79
N VAL A 356 19.78 -0.18 -0.82
CA VAL A 356 20.68 0.45 0.16
C VAL A 356 20.69 1.97 0.05
N ASN A 357 20.63 2.53 -1.16
CA ASN A 357 20.62 3.98 -1.35
C ASN A 357 19.31 4.58 -0.82
N ASN A 358 18.17 3.91 -1.05
CA ASN A 358 16.88 4.34 -0.56
C ASN A 358 16.79 4.27 0.98
N ARG A 359 17.34 3.20 1.59
CA ARG A 359 17.44 3.07 3.06
C ARG A 359 18.31 4.13 3.71
N VAL A 360 19.46 4.43 3.08
CA VAL A 360 20.34 5.51 3.51
C VAL A 360 19.60 6.84 3.48
N GLN A 361 18.91 7.14 2.39
CA GLN A 361 18.13 8.36 2.24
C GLN A 361 16.99 8.44 3.27
N HIS A 362 16.27 7.34 3.50
CA HIS A 362 15.25 7.27 4.54
C HIS A 362 15.84 7.49 5.93
N GLY A 363 16.97 6.86 6.25
CA GLY A 363 17.67 7.06 7.52
C GLY A 363 18.09 8.52 7.73
N LEU A 364 18.58 9.19 6.69
CA LEU A 364 18.88 10.62 6.73
C LEU A 364 17.62 11.45 7.06
N ILE A 365 16.53 11.23 6.33
CA ILE A 365 15.26 11.97 6.51
C ILE A 365 14.70 11.78 7.93
N CYS A 366 14.69 10.54 8.44
CA CYS A 366 14.08 10.24 9.73
C CYS A 366 14.97 10.55 10.93
N SER A 367 16.28 10.69 10.75
CA SER A 367 17.22 10.93 11.85
C SER A 367 17.23 12.36 12.38
N GLY A 368 16.63 13.32 11.65
CA GLY A 368 16.77 14.75 11.95
C GLY A 368 18.20 15.28 11.79
N LEU A 369 19.13 14.49 11.24
CA LEU A 369 20.50 14.93 10.98
C LEU A 369 20.51 15.95 9.84
N LEU A 370 21.17 17.08 10.06
CA LEU A 370 21.51 18.00 8.98
C LEU A 370 22.42 17.30 7.96
N GLN A 371 22.26 17.63 6.67
CA GLN A 371 23.06 17.08 5.57
C GLN A 371 24.57 17.16 5.83
N SER A 372 25.03 18.22 6.49
CA SER A 372 26.44 18.42 6.86
C SER A 372 26.94 17.41 7.88
N HIS A 373 26.11 17.02 8.86
CA HIS A 373 26.44 16.00 9.85
C HIS A 373 26.46 14.60 9.22
N TYR A 374 25.50 14.34 8.33
CA TYR A 374 25.46 13.08 7.60
C TYR A 374 26.67 12.89 6.68
N THR A 375 27.07 13.96 5.97
CA THR A 375 28.27 13.95 5.12
C THR A 375 29.52 13.69 5.95
N LYS A 376 29.66 14.34 7.12
CA LYS A 376 30.78 14.06 8.04
C LYS A 376 30.76 12.62 8.56
N PHE A 377 29.60 12.07 8.88
CA PHE A 377 29.45 10.69 9.35
C PHE A 377 29.87 9.68 8.28
N ILE A 378 29.41 9.87 7.04
CA ILE A 378 29.84 9.07 5.88
C ILE A 378 31.34 9.17 5.67
N ASP A 379 31.89 10.40 5.70
CA ASP A 379 33.30 10.67 5.42
C ASP A 379 34.22 10.08 6.50
N MET A 380 33.80 10.11 7.77
CA MET A 380 34.53 9.49 8.88
C MET A 380 34.55 7.95 8.83
N LYS A 381 33.62 7.33 8.10
CA LYS A 381 33.51 5.86 8.00
C LYS A 381 33.97 5.31 6.65
N GLU A 382 34.46 6.16 5.74
CA GLU A 382 34.79 5.80 4.35
C GLU A 382 33.62 5.12 3.58
N LEU A 383 32.38 5.31 4.04
CA LEU A 383 31.21 4.61 3.51
C LEU A 383 30.57 5.36 2.33
N GLY A 384 31.11 5.15 1.12
CA GLY A 384 30.41 5.37 -0.16
C GLY A 384 29.71 6.72 -0.32
N LYS A 385 30.43 7.77 -0.71
CA LYS A 385 29.86 9.09 -1.01
C LYS A 385 28.77 8.99 -2.09
N LEU A 386 27.59 9.57 -1.83
CA LEU A 386 26.61 9.90 -2.87
C LEU A 386 27.19 11.02 -3.75
N ILE A 387 28.02 10.66 -4.72
CA ILE A 387 28.49 11.61 -5.73
C ILE A 387 27.39 11.76 -6.78
N ARG A 388 26.44 12.69 -6.55
CA ARG A 388 25.68 13.26 -7.67
C ARG A 388 26.62 14.17 -8.44
N LYS A 389 27.14 13.70 -9.57
CA LYS A 389 28.06 14.48 -10.41
C LYS A 389 27.39 15.65 -11.15
N ASN A 390 26.07 15.87 -11.04
CA ASN A 390 25.32 16.83 -11.88
C ASN A 390 24.37 17.79 -11.13
N GLU A 391 24.72 18.30 -9.94
CA GLU A 391 23.94 19.38 -9.27
C GLU A 391 24.80 20.58 -8.81
N ILE A 392 25.92 20.86 -9.49
CA ILE A 392 26.66 22.13 -9.34
C ILE A 392 26.30 23.07 -10.49
N ASN A 393 25.01 23.33 -10.70
CA ASN A 393 24.52 24.45 -11.54
C ASN A 393 23.16 25.02 -11.09
N SER A 394 22.60 24.58 -9.97
CA SER A 394 21.27 25.03 -9.51
C SER A 394 21.31 26.17 -8.47
N SER A 395 22.44 26.86 -8.30
CA SER A 395 22.55 28.03 -7.41
C SER A 395 22.21 29.37 -8.08
N THR A 396 21.74 29.37 -9.34
CA THR A 396 21.49 30.60 -10.13
C THR A 396 20.02 30.96 -10.34
N HIS A 397 19.06 30.41 -9.57
CA HIS A 397 17.63 30.78 -9.71
C HIS A 397 16.89 31.24 -8.43
N MET A 398 17.58 31.53 -7.32
CA MET A 398 16.98 32.19 -6.13
C MET A 398 17.55 33.59 -5.86
N LYS A 399 17.87 34.37 -6.89
CA LYS A 399 18.19 35.81 -6.78
C LYS A 399 17.65 36.59 -7.98
N THR A 400 16.34 36.71 -8.11
CA THR A 400 15.71 37.70 -9.01
C THR A 400 14.23 37.95 -8.66
N THR A 401 13.94 38.28 -7.40
CA THR A 401 12.69 38.97 -7.01
C THR A 401 12.88 39.67 -5.67
N SER A 402 13.81 40.61 -5.64
CA SER A 402 13.83 41.66 -4.61
C SER A 402 14.61 42.83 -5.17
N LYS A 403 13.90 43.71 -5.89
CA LYS A 403 14.14 45.16 -5.94
C LYS A 403 13.08 45.83 -6.80
N GLN A 404 12.61 46.96 -6.27
CA GLN A 404 11.80 48.01 -6.89
C GLN A 404 10.29 47.79 -6.94
N ASN A 405 9.61 48.30 -5.90
CA ASN A 405 8.71 49.43 -6.07
C ASN A 405 8.51 50.14 -4.73
N THR A 406 9.15 51.30 -4.60
CA THR A 406 8.95 52.26 -3.51
C THR A 406 8.89 53.65 -4.12
N THR A 407 7.67 54.13 -4.35
CA THR A 407 7.30 55.54 -4.55
C THR A 407 5.78 55.58 -4.37
N SER A 408 5.31 55.97 -3.18
CA SER A 408 4.88 57.33 -2.80
C SER A 408 3.49 57.68 -3.33
N LEU A 409 2.52 57.89 -2.43
CA LEU A 409 1.74 59.13 -2.36
C LEU A 409 0.84 59.17 -1.10
N GLN A 410 1.09 60.22 -0.29
CA GLN A 410 0.13 61.15 0.34
C GLN A 410 -0.90 60.69 1.40
N GLN A 411 -0.56 61.04 2.65
CA GLN A 411 -1.30 61.89 3.60
C GLN A 411 -2.82 62.13 3.43
N GLN A 412 -3.57 61.61 4.42
CA GLN A 412 -4.59 62.25 5.30
C GLN A 412 -5.82 63.01 4.71
N PRO A 413 -6.94 63.22 5.46
CA PRO A 413 -7.12 63.09 6.92
C PRO A 413 -8.41 62.38 7.40
N SER A 414 -8.43 62.22 8.73
CA SER A 414 -9.57 62.00 9.63
C SER A 414 -10.84 62.79 9.30
N LEU A 415 -12.00 62.15 9.47
CA LEU A 415 -13.22 62.87 9.84
C LEU A 415 -13.98 62.14 10.95
N GLU A 416 -14.19 62.89 12.01
CA GLU A 416 -14.94 62.64 13.22
C GLU A 416 -16.43 62.99 12.99
N ASN A 417 -17.31 62.37 13.77
CA ASN A 417 -18.72 62.71 14.01
C ASN A 417 -19.75 62.45 12.87
N GLN A 418 -20.71 61.56 13.14
CA GLN A 418 -22.08 61.94 13.53
C GLN A 418 -22.99 60.70 13.66
N LEU A 419 -23.46 60.44 14.88
CA LEU A 419 -24.78 59.84 15.12
C LEU A 419 -25.86 60.84 14.62
N PRO A 420 -27.01 60.38 14.09
CA PRO A 420 -28.16 60.29 14.99
C PRO A 420 -29.13 59.11 14.74
N THR A 421 -29.66 58.62 15.85
CA THR A 421 -31.03 58.20 16.14
C THR A 421 -32.06 58.26 15.00
N ARG A 422 -32.73 57.13 14.68
CA ARG A 422 -34.20 56.98 14.81
C ARG A 422 -34.72 55.57 14.47
N MET A 423 -35.59 55.09 15.36
CA MET A 423 -36.57 54.04 15.09
C MET A 423 -37.58 54.48 14.01
N THR A 424 -38.03 53.56 13.16
CA THR A 424 -39.45 53.44 12.78
C THR A 424 -39.77 52.06 12.20
N ASN A 425 -40.76 51.43 12.85
CA ASN A 425 -41.80 50.51 12.37
C ASN A 425 -41.91 50.23 10.86
N LEU A 426 -41.99 48.92 10.53
CA LEU A 426 -42.92 48.34 9.55
C LEU A 426 -43.37 46.98 10.13
N ARG A 427 -44.54 46.85 10.77
CA ARG A 427 -45.84 46.47 10.18
C ARG A 427 -45.73 45.45 9.03
N GLY A 428 -46.19 44.24 9.32
CA GLY A 428 -46.54 43.20 8.35
C GLY A 428 -47.46 42.17 9.02
N ASN A 429 -48.75 42.47 9.03
CA ASN A 429 -49.83 41.66 9.57
C ASN A 429 -50.23 40.53 8.60
N ARG A 430 -50.70 39.41 9.19
CA ARG A 430 -51.81 38.53 8.78
C ARG A 430 -51.66 37.50 7.63
N CYS A 431 -51.76 36.24 8.10
CA CYS A 431 -52.85 35.25 7.87
C CYS A 431 -52.96 34.42 6.58
N SER A 432 -53.57 33.24 6.80
CA SER A 432 -54.14 32.20 5.91
C SER A 432 -53.18 31.02 5.69
N ASN A 433 -53.41 29.77 6.11
CA ASN A 433 -54.58 29.03 6.61
C ASN A 433 -54.21 28.14 7.79
#